data_AF-A0A0R1KQQ7-F1
#
_entry.id   AF-A0A0R1KQQ7-F1
#
_cell.length_a   1.000
_cell.length_b   1.000
_cell.length_c   1.000
_cell.angle_alpha   90.00
_cell.angle_beta   90.00
_cell.angle_gamma   90.00
#
_symmetry.space_group_name_H-M   'P 1'
#
loop_
_entity.id
_entity.type
_entity.pdbx_description
1 polymer ?
#
loop_
_entity_poly.entity_id
_entity_poly.type
_entity_poly.pdbx_seq_one_letter_code
_entity_poly.pdbx_strand_id
1 'polypeptide(L)'
;MHFYSIQVFAILYISGVREEIILKKEKIRYEVLHPTYKALYDLVGEDNMMKVYHEFRGTQVQMPMKLYDRQTLKKYLGSISDKTISIKDLSHIYGFSQRWIRKALFKDKK
;
A
#
# COMPACT_ATOMS: atom_id res chain seq x y z
N MET A 1 -9.78 -41.80 10.37
CA MET A 1 -8.55 -41.00 10.14
C MET A 1 -8.28 -40.78 8.63
N HIS A 2 -9.31 -40.60 7.79
CA HIS A 2 -9.16 -40.48 6.32
C HIS A 2 -9.70 -39.16 5.72
N PHE A 3 -10.33 -38.29 6.52
CA PHE A 3 -10.92 -37.04 6.01
C PHE A 3 -9.92 -35.88 5.87
N TYR A 4 -8.86 -35.84 6.70
CA TYR A 4 -7.85 -34.79 6.64
C TYR A 4 -6.99 -34.83 5.37
N SER A 5 -6.80 -36.01 4.78
CA SER A 5 -5.99 -36.16 3.56
C SER A 5 -6.65 -35.49 2.34
N ILE A 6 -7.98 -35.54 2.25
CA ILE A 6 -8.75 -35.02 1.11
C ILE A 6 -8.80 -33.49 1.14
N GLN A 7 -8.97 -32.87 2.32
CA GLN A 7 -8.95 -31.41 2.45
C GLN A 7 -7.58 -30.80 2.12
N VAL A 8 -6.49 -31.45 2.54
CA VAL A 8 -5.12 -30.99 2.22
C VAL A 8 -4.86 -31.09 0.71
N PHE A 9 -5.33 -32.15 0.05
CA PHE A 9 -5.22 -32.32 -1.39
C PHE A 9 -6.05 -31.28 -2.16
N ALA A 10 -7.26 -30.97 -1.70
CA ALA A 10 -8.10 -29.94 -2.30
C ALA A 10 -7.48 -28.54 -2.18
N ILE A 11 -6.85 -28.22 -1.03
CA ILE A 11 -6.15 -26.95 -0.85
C ILE A 11 -4.92 -26.89 -1.76
N LEU A 12 -4.10 -27.94 -1.83
CA LEU A 12 -2.94 -28.04 -2.73
C LEU A 12 -3.33 -27.91 -4.20
N TYR A 13 -4.42 -28.55 -4.61
CA TYR A 13 -4.98 -28.46 -5.96
C TYR A 13 -5.50 -27.05 -6.27
N ILE A 14 -6.25 -26.43 -5.35
CA ILE A 14 -6.73 -25.05 -5.50
C ILE A 14 -5.57 -24.05 -5.52
N SER A 15 -4.50 -24.26 -4.73
CA SER A 15 -3.30 -23.41 -4.79
C SER A 15 -2.53 -23.59 -6.10
N GLY A 16 -2.35 -24.82 -6.59
CA GLY A 16 -1.70 -25.09 -7.88
C GLY A 16 -2.49 -24.53 -9.06
N VAL A 17 -3.82 -24.68 -9.05
CA VAL A 17 -4.70 -24.07 -10.06
C VAL A 17 -4.72 -22.54 -9.94
N ARG A 18 -4.63 -21.98 -8.73
CA ARG A 18 -4.46 -20.52 -8.54
C ARG A 18 -3.15 -20.02 -9.14
N GLU A 19 -2.05 -20.75 -8.99
CA GLU A 19 -0.76 -20.40 -9.61
C GLU A 19 -0.79 -20.51 -11.13
N GLU A 20 -1.43 -21.55 -11.69
CA GLU A 20 -1.55 -21.72 -13.15
C GLU A 20 -2.49 -20.69 -13.80
N ILE A 21 -3.59 -20.29 -13.15
CA ILE A 21 -4.49 -19.24 -13.66
C ILE A 21 -3.79 -17.87 -13.67
N ILE A 22 -2.86 -17.62 -12.75
CA ILE A 22 -2.03 -16.39 -12.74
C ILE A 22 -1.08 -16.33 -13.95
N LEU A 23 -0.75 -17.47 -14.59
CA LEU A 23 0.23 -17.55 -15.67
C LEU A 23 -0.35 -17.57 -17.09
N LYS A 24 -1.66 -17.48 -17.28
CA LYS A 24 -2.22 -17.13 -18.60
C LYS A 24 -2.20 -15.62 -18.80
N LYS A 25 -1.00 -15.05 -18.70
CA LYS A 25 -0.75 -13.63 -18.88
C LYS A 25 -0.78 -13.34 -20.38
N GLU A 26 -1.95 -12.98 -20.91
CA GLU A 26 -1.97 -12.26 -22.19
C GLU A 26 -1.09 -11.02 -22.00
N LYS A 27 0.01 -10.97 -22.76
CA LYS A 27 0.96 -9.87 -22.69
C LYS A 27 0.21 -8.58 -22.98
N ILE A 28 0.31 -7.62 -22.06
CA ILE A 28 -0.41 -6.36 -22.18
C ILE A 28 0.05 -5.62 -23.43
N ARG A 29 -0.91 -5.18 -24.24
CA ARG A 29 -0.62 -4.39 -25.44
C ARG A 29 -0.45 -2.93 -25.05
N TYR A 30 0.80 -2.53 -24.77
CA TYR A 30 1.15 -1.18 -24.33
C TYR A 30 0.57 -0.08 -25.25
N GLU A 31 0.64 -0.28 -26.56
CA GLU A 31 0.22 0.71 -27.57
C GLU A 31 -1.23 1.17 -27.42
N VAL A 32 -2.12 0.28 -26.98
CA VAL A 32 -3.56 0.53 -26.83
C VAL A 32 -3.98 0.78 -25.38
N LEU A 33 -3.03 0.88 -24.44
CA LEU A 33 -3.34 1.28 -23.06
C LEU A 33 -3.86 2.72 -23.01
N HIS A 34 -4.83 2.96 -22.14
CA HIS A 34 -5.24 4.30 -21.79
C HIS A 34 -4.04 5.12 -21.27
N PRO A 35 -3.92 6.42 -21.60
CA PRO A 35 -2.77 7.24 -21.20
C PRO A 35 -2.41 7.18 -19.71
N THR A 36 -3.42 7.12 -18.83
CA THR A 36 -3.21 6.94 -17.38
C THR A 36 -2.47 5.63 -17.06
N TYR A 37 -2.83 4.53 -17.71
CA TYR A 37 -2.19 3.24 -17.49
C TYR A 37 -0.84 3.13 -18.20
N LYS A 38 -0.61 3.88 -19.29
CA LYS A 38 0.75 4.06 -19.85
C LYS A 38 1.66 4.76 -18.85
N ALA A 39 1.22 5.88 -18.28
CA ALA A 39 1.99 6.59 -17.26
C ALA A 39 2.27 5.71 -16.03
N LEU A 40 1.28 4.92 -15.58
CA LEU A 40 1.50 3.94 -14.50
C LEU A 40 2.45 2.81 -14.92
N TYR A 41 2.33 2.29 -16.14
CA TYR A 41 3.25 1.28 -16.67
C TYR A 41 4.68 1.78 -16.68
N ASP A 42 4.91 3.00 -17.18
CA ASP A 42 6.24 3.61 -17.27
C ASP A 42 6.81 3.92 -15.87
N LEU A 43 5.95 4.25 -14.90
CA LEU A 43 6.35 4.59 -13.54
C LEU A 43 6.65 3.37 -12.65
N VAL A 44 5.83 2.32 -12.72
CA VAL A 44 5.88 1.19 -11.78
C VAL A 44 6.02 -0.19 -12.43
N GLY A 45 6.04 -0.26 -13.76
CA GLY A 45 6.09 -1.50 -14.54
C GLY A 45 4.73 -2.20 -14.67
N GLU A 46 4.69 -3.21 -15.53
CA GLU A 46 3.47 -3.96 -15.88
C GLU A 46 2.76 -4.57 -14.65
N ASP A 47 3.50 -5.30 -13.82
CA ASP A 47 2.92 -6.09 -12.72
C ASP A 47 2.29 -5.19 -11.65
N ASN A 48 2.93 -4.07 -11.33
CA ASN A 48 2.39 -3.14 -10.34
C ASN A 48 1.26 -2.30 -10.90
N MET A 49 1.33 -1.90 -12.18
CA MET A 49 0.23 -1.24 -12.87
C MET A 49 -1.02 -2.12 -12.85
N MET A 50 -0.87 -3.44 -13.07
CA MET A 50 -1.99 -4.37 -13.04
C MET A 50 -2.63 -4.51 -11.65
N LYS A 51 -1.84 -4.49 -10.57
CA LYS A 51 -2.38 -4.45 -9.20
C LYS A 51 -3.27 -3.20 -9.01
N VAL A 52 -2.80 -2.04 -9.46
CA VAL A 52 -3.56 -0.78 -9.39
C VAL A 52 -4.84 -0.86 -10.25
N TYR A 53 -4.75 -1.39 -11.46
CA TYR A 53 -5.92 -1.56 -12.33
C TYR A 53 -6.97 -2.47 -11.68
N HIS A 54 -6.57 -3.63 -11.16
CA HIS A 54 -7.51 -4.56 -10.54
C HIS A 54 -8.21 -3.99 -9.30
N GLU A 55 -7.49 -3.23 -8.49
CA GLU A 55 -8.02 -2.67 -7.24
C GLU A 55 -8.90 -1.43 -7.50
N PHE A 56 -8.50 -0.53 -8.40
CA PHE A 56 -9.09 0.80 -8.51
C PHE A 56 -9.90 1.06 -9.79
N ARG A 57 -9.96 0.12 -10.75
CA ARG A 57 -10.76 0.32 -11.98
C ARG A 57 -12.22 0.64 -11.65
N GLY A 58 -12.79 1.62 -12.36
CA GLY A 58 -14.15 2.10 -12.12
C GLY A 58 -14.30 3.02 -10.89
N THR A 59 -13.22 3.29 -10.16
CA THR A 59 -13.21 4.20 -9.00
C THR A 59 -12.48 5.49 -9.36
N GLN A 60 -13.00 6.64 -8.88
CA GLN A 60 -12.27 7.90 -8.92
C GLN A 60 -11.43 8.05 -7.65
N VAL A 61 -10.11 7.90 -7.76
CA VAL A 61 -9.18 8.08 -6.64
C VAL A 61 -8.61 9.50 -6.64
N GLN A 62 -8.79 10.22 -5.54
CA GLN A 62 -8.11 11.49 -5.31
C GLN A 62 -6.92 11.27 -4.38
N MET A 63 -5.71 11.49 -4.87
CA MET A 63 -4.50 11.32 -4.07
C MET A 63 -4.31 12.53 -3.15
N PRO A 64 -4.18 12.33 -1.83
CA PRO A 64 -3.90 13.42 -0.91
C PRO A 64 -2.49 13.98 -1.15
N MET A 65 -2.33 15.29 -0.95
CA MET A 65 -1.02 15.96 -1.08
C MET A 65 0.00 15.47 -0.03
N LYS A 66 -0.47 14.90 1.07
CA LYS A 66 0.37 14.34 2.13
C LYS A 66 0.32 12.83 2.09
N LEU A 67 1.49 12.21 2.19
CA LEU A 67 1.64 10.76 2.26
C LEU A 67 1.05 10.16 3.54
N TYR A 68 1.21 10.84 4.67
CA TYR A 68 0.77 10.33 5.97
C TYR A 68 -0.51 11.02 6.44
N ASP A 69 -1.47 10.22 6.93
CA ASP A 69 -2.66 10.74 7.61
C ASP A 69 -2.30 11.37 8.96
N ARG A 70 -2.96 12.47 9.28
CA ARG A 70 -2.72 13.26 10.49
C ARG A 70 -3.03 12.48 11.76
N GLN A 71 -4.11 11.70 11.77
CA GLN A 71 -4.60 11.04 12.98
C GLN A 71 -3.78 9.79 13.29
N THR A 72 -3.52 8.96 12.27
CA THR A 72 -2.70 7.76 12.42
C THR A 72 -1.27 8.10 12.78
N LEU A 73 -0.69 9.13 12.14
CA LEU A 73 0.66 9.60 12.48
C LEU A 73 0.74 10.14 13.91
N LYS A 74 -0.27 10.87 14.38
CA LYS A 74 -0.30 11.35 15.78
C LYS A 74 -0.27 10.20 16.78
N LYS A 75 -1.06 9.14 16.52
CA LYS A 75 -1.08 7.94 17.38
C LYS A 75 0.28 7.25 17.37
N TYR A 76 0.88 7.08 16.19
CA TYR A 76 2.20 6.50 16.03
C TYR A 76 3.27 7.31 16.78
N LEU A 77 3.35 8.63 16.57
CA LEU A 77 4.32 9.49 17.26
C LEU A 77 4.17 9.47 18.78
N GLY A 78 2.94 9.37 19.30
CA GLY A 78 2.70 9.22 20.74
C GLY A 78 3.11 7.86 21.32
N SER A 79 3.28 6.84 20.47
CA SER A 79 3.74 5.50 20.87
C SER A 79 5.26 5.32 20.79
N ILE A 80 5.98 6.24 20.13
CA ILE A 80 7.44 6.20 20.03
C ILE A 80 8.03 6.55 21.40
N SER A 81 8.72 5.58 22.01
CA SER A 81 9.48 5.78 23.25
C SER A 81 10.85 6.43 23.01
N ASP A 82 11.35 6.36 21.78
CA ASP A 82 12.67 6.83 21.40
C ASP A 82 12.69 8.34 21.17
N LYS A 83 13.22 9.07 22.16
CA LYS A 83 13.31 10.54 22.17
C LYS A 83 14.56 11.06 21.46
N THR A 84 15.35 10.19 20.84
CA THR A 84 16.62 10.58 20.20
C THR A 84 16.43 11.30 18.86
N ILE A 85 15.30 11.07 18.17
CA ILE A 85 15.02 11.72 16.88
C ILE A 85 14.58 13.17 17.09
N SER A 86 15.22 14.10 16.39
CA SER A 86 14.88 15.52 16.51
C SER A 86 13.52 15.86 15.87
N ILE A 87 12.84 16.86 16.41
CA ILE A 87 11.58 17.39 15.85
C ILE A 87 11.75 17.86 14.40
N LYS A 88 12.94 18.35 14.04
CA LYS A 88 13.25 18.80 12.68
C LYS A 88 13.26 17.62 11.71
N ASP A 89 13.86 16.50 12.09
CA ASP A 89 13.93 15.31 11.25
C ASP A 89 12.54 14.69 11.07
N LEU A 90 11.77 14.59 12.15
CA LEU A 90 10.37 14.13 12.09
C LEU A 90 9.51 15.03 11.19
N SER A 91 9.75 16.35 11.21
CA SER A 91 9.06 17.30 10.34
C SER A 91 9.37 17.04 8.86
N HIS A 92 10.63 16.78 8.54
CA HIS A 92 11.09 16.47 7.20
C HIS A 92 10.57 15.11 6.70
N ILE A 93 10.70 14.06 7.53
CA ILE A 93 10.28 12.69 7.20
C ILE A 93 8.77 12.62 6.93
N TYR A 94 7.96 13.24 7.80
CA TYR A 94 6.51 13.07 7.74
C TYR A 94 5.78 14.20 7.01
N GLY A 95 6.45 15.28 6.61
CA GLY A 95 5.82 16.39 5.87
C GLY A 95 4.83 17.20 6.69
N PHE A 96 5.07 17.34 8.01
CA PHE A 96 4.29 18.20 8.90
C PHE A 96 5.17 19.28 9.51
N SER A 97 4.59 20.42 9.88
CA SER A 97 5.36 21.50 10.51
C SER A 97 5.90 21.06 11.87
N GLN A 98 7.07 21.58 12.24
CA GLN A 98 7.68 21.32 13.55
C GLN A 98 6.72 21.66 14.71
N ARG A 99 5.91 22.72 14.57
CA ARG A 99 4.85 23.07 15.54
C ARG A 99 3.82 21.95 15.68
N TRP A 100 3.38 21.34 14.58
CA TRP A 100 2.44 20.24 14.62
C TRP A 100 3.08 18.97 15.23
N ILE A 101 4.32 18.65 14.83
CA ILE A 101 5.08 17.51 15.39
C ILE A 101 5.24 17.63 16.91
N ARG A 102 5.61 18.82 17.42
CA ARG A 102 5.67 19.09 18.87
C ARG A 102 4.35 18.76 19.56
N LYS A 103 3.22 19.24 19.02
CA LYS A 103 1.88 18.94 19.57
C LYS A 103 1.48 17.47 19.45
N ALA A 104 1.99 16.76 18.45
CA ALA A 104 1.71 15.34 18.27
C ALA A 104 2.47 14.48 19.28
N LEU A 105 3.73 14.83 19.58
CA LEU A 105 4.59 14.14 20.55
C LEU A 105 4.17 14.41 21.99
N PHE A 106 3.95 15.69 22.32
CA PHE A 106 3.53 16.09 23.66
C PHE A 106 2.02 16.20 23.65
N LYS A 107 1.35 15.11 24.06
CA LYS A 107 -0.10 15.10 24.33
C LYS A 107 -0.41 16.33 25.19
N ASP A 108 -1.38 17.16 24.78
CA ASP A 108 -1.95 18.13 25.70
C ASP A 108 -2.47 17.32 26.90
N LYS A 109 -1.74 17.36 28.03
CA LYS A 109 -2.24 16.86 29.31
C LYS A 109 -3.41 17.78 29.66
N LYS A 110 -4.61 17.39 29.25
CA LYS A 110 -5.83 18.00 29.72
C LYS A 110 -6.24 17.31 31.00
#